data_AF-A0A818AA50-F1
#
_entry.id   AF-A0A818AA50-F1
#
_cell.length_a   1.000
_cell.length_b   1.000
_cell.length_c   1.000
_cell.angle_alpha   90.00
_cell.angle_beta   90.00
_cell.angle_gamma   90.00
#
_symmetry.space_group_name_H-M   'P 1'
#
loop_
_entity.id
_entity.type
_entity.pdbx_description
1 polymer ?
#
loop_
_entity_poly.entity_id
_entity_poly.type
_entity_poly.pdbx_seq_one_letter_code
_entity_poly.pdbx_strand_id
1 'polypeptide(L)'
;MVSLRLPIANPHLCGGSILSDSYILTAAHCVDTLSPNDLSVVAGIHNKSDQNGVIRQVDHIFVHPNWSSPENLHDIAILRLSQPLELADNSLLTRTCLPHVHWPTIIEHYPSSGTRLAAIGWGNRNSSLLDNSPDNLHQVQVFSIDNNDPNCIESRYDPEIQFCAGLHEGGKGDSGGPIFQWLNNRWEQVGIRSFSKGCAIAGNPGVYTRLAYYYHWIRSIVVDTNVQPPLTYTCDNAKTSCGCGYKNVELTPSRIVGGEEAVPYSWSFMVSIQGRSSKSHFCGGSIFSDSYILTAAHCVEDETADNIQIVAGVHNRSDPNGVIREVDHIYVHPGWSSSSSERRHDIAMLHLSQPLGLASKPLLTPICVPNVQWSTNVESYPSSGTRLAAIGWGNIKQSWSDNSPDNLHQVQVFTIDNNDPICNKSLYDTQVQFCAALYEGGKG
;
A
#
# COMPACT_ATOMS: atom_id res chain seq x y z
N MET A 1 -20.35 12.75 0.60
CA MET A 1 -20.57 12.92 -0.85
C MET A 1 -19.75 14.09 -1.34
N VAL A 2 -19.15 13.97 -2.53
CA VAL A 2 -18.54 15.13 -3.22
C VAL A 2 -19.02 15.20 -4.66
N SER A 3 -19.01 16.42 -5.20
CA SER A 3 -19.27 16.72 -6.61
C SER A 3 -17.96 17.07 -7.29
N LEU A 4 -17.62 16.35 -8.34
CA LEU A 4 -16.55 16.68 -9.27
C LEU A 4 -17.07 17.70 -10.29
N ARG A 5 -16.32 18.77 -10.55
CA ARG A 5 -16.76 19.86 -11.42
C ARG A 5 -15.64 20.41 -12.29
N LEU A 6 -16.01 20.77 -13.51
CA LEU A 6 -15.13 21.46 -14.46
C LEU A 6 -15.01 22.95 -14.12
N PRO A 7 -13.93 23.64 -14.52
CA PRO A 7 -13.64 25.01 -14.05
C PRO A 7 -14.56 26.06 -14.67
N ILE A 8 -15.06 25.80 -15.90
CA ILE A 8 -15.88 26.72 -16.68
C ILE A 8 -17.35 26.28 -16.56
N ALA A 9 -18.25 27.23 -16.23
CA ALA A 9 -19.65 27.02 -15.86
C ALA A 9 -19.91 26.16 -14.59
N ASN A 10 -18.86 25.56 -14.00
CA ASN A 10 -18.91 24.75 -12.78
C ASN A 10 -20.00 23.64 -12.79
N PRO A 11 -20.23 22.92 -13.90
CA PRO A 11 -21.23 21.86 -13.93
C PRO A 11 -20.77 20.67 -13.10
N HIS A 12 -21.72 20.01 -12.45
CA HIS A 12 -21.51 18.69 -11.86
C HIS A 12 -21.22 17.67 -12.96
N LEU A 13 -20.07 17.00 -12.87
CA LEU A 13 -19.61 15.98 -13.82
C LEU A 13 -19.88 14.57 -13.30
N CYS A 14 -19.38 14.29 -12.09
CA CYS A 14 -19.43 13.00 -11.44
C CYS A 14 -19.52 13.17 -9.92
N GLY A 15 -19.92 12.11 -9.25
CA GLY A 15 -19.85 11.96 -7.82
C GLY A 15 -18.51 11.42 -7.33
N GLY A 16 -18.36 11.44 -6.02
CA GLY A 16 -17.26 10.80 -5.32
C GLY A 16 -17.50 10.73 -3.82
N SER A 17 -16.49 10.22 -3.12
CA SER A 17 -16.51 9.99 -1.68
C SER A 17 -15.21 10.43 -1.03
N ILE A 18 -15.29 10.93 0.21
CA ILE A 18 -14.14 11.45 0.96
C ILE A 18 -13.44 10.26 1.62
N LEU A 19 -12.18 9.99 1.27
CA LEU A 19 -11.36 8.98 1.94
C LEU A 19 -10.61 9.57 3.14
N SER A 20 -10.04 10.77 2.97
CA SER A 20 -9.34 11.53 4.01
C SER A 20 -9.54 13.03 3.80
N ASP A 21 -8.89 13.86 4.63
CA ASP A 21 -8.85 15.30 4.47
C ASP A 21 -8.33 15.73 3.08
N SER A 22 -7.43 14.95 2.48
CA SER A 22 -6.78 15.30 1.21
C SER A 22 -7.12 14.36 0.05
N TYR A 23 -7.88 13.27 0.27
CA TYR A 23 -8.11 12.25 -0.75
C TYR A 23 -9.59 11.98 -1.02
N ILE A 24 -9.93 11.96 -2.30
CA ILE A 24 -11.28 11.66 -2.81
C ILE A 24 -11.22 10.39 -3.67
N LEU A 25 -12.22 9.52 -3.51
CA LEU A 25 -12.42 8.33 -4.33
C LEU A 25 -13.55 8.53 -5.34
N THR A 26 -13.30 8.15 -6.59
CA THR A 26 -14.24 8.23 -7.72
C THR A 26 -13.95 7.14 -8.77
N ALA A 27 -14.69 7.13 -9.88
CA ALA A 27 -14.45 6.24 -11.02
C ALA A 27 -13.35 6.79 -11.93
N ALA A 28 -12.60 5.90 -12.59
CA ALA A 28 -11.56 6.28 -13.55
C ALA A 28 -12.15 6.99 -14.77
N HIS A 29 -13.27 6.52 -15.31
CA HIS A 29 -13.92 7.14 -16.48
C HIS A 29 -14.35 8.59 -16.25
N CYS A 30 -14.46 9.04 -15.00
CA CYS A 30 -14.79 10.42 -14.66
C CYS A 30 -13.60 11.37 -14.84
N VAL A 31 -12.37 10.86 -14.86
CA VAL A 31 -11.14 11.67 -14.71
C VAL A 31 -9.97 11.24 -15.60
N ASP A 32 -10.06 10.11 -16.31
CA ASP A 32 -8.96 9.52 -17.10
C ASP A 32 -8.43 10.40 -18.23
N THR A 33 -9.28 11.30 -18.74
CA THR A 33 -8.95 12.26 -19.81
C THR A 33 -8.74 13.69 -19.31
N LEU A 34 -8.82 13.92 -18.00
CA LEU A 34 -8.72 15.24 -17.38
C LEU A 34 -7.34 15.51 -16.78
N SER A 35 -6.91 16.77 -16.80
CA SER A 35 -5.78 17.28 -16.02
C SER A 35 -6.24 17.69 -14.62
N PRO A 36 -5.39 17.61 -13.57
CA PRO A 36 -5.72 18.13 -12.24
C PRO A 36 -6.25 19.57 -12.24
N ASN A 37 -5.70 20.44 -13.09
CA ASN A 37 -6.12 21.85 -13.20
C ASN A 37 -7.52 22.03 -13.81
N ASP A 38 -8.05 21.01 -14.49
CA ASP A 38 -9.39 21.02 -15.10
C ASP A 38 -10.45 20.48 -14.14
N LEU A 39 -10.11 20.24 -12.87
CA LEU A 39 -10.99 19.56 -11.94
C LEU A 39 -11.00 20.22 -10.57
N SER A 40 -12.21 20.49 -10.09
CA SER A 40 -12.46 20.90 -8.71
C SER A 40 -13.39 19.92 -8.01
N VAL A 41 -13.19 19.80 -6.71
CA VAL A 41 -14.00 18.99 -5.80
C VAL A 41 -14.83 19.93 -4.94
N VAL A 42 -16.14 19.72 -4.90
CA VAL A 42 -17.06 20.43 -4.01
C VAL A 42 -17.66 19.46 -3.00
N ALA A 43 -17.42 19.71 -1.71
CA ALA A 43 -17.90 18.90 -0.60
C ALA A 43 -18.87 19.68 0.31
N GLY A 44 -19.69 18.96 1.07
CA GLY A 44 -20.56 19.58 2.09
C GLY A 44 -21.84 20.25 1.54
N ILE A 45 -22.17 20.00 0.28
CA ILE A 45 -23.37 20.55 -0.36
C ILE A 45 -24.53 19.55 -0.36
N HIS A 46 -25.75 20.05 -0.19
CA HIS A 46 -26.98 19.28 -0.47
C HIS A 46 -27.53 19.58 -1.86
N ASN A 47 -27.55 20.85 -2.26
CA ASN A 47 -27.99 21.31 -3.57
C ASN A 47 -26.79 21.60 -4.49
N LYS A 48 -26.81 21.20 -5.76
CA LYS A 48 -25.71 21.46 -6.73
C LYS A 48 -25.40 22.96 -6.88
N SER A 49 -26.37 23.84 -6.70
CA SER A 49 -26.19 25.29 -6.77
C SER A 49 -25.77 25.93 -5.44
N ASP A 50 -25.62 25.15 -4.37
CA ASP A 50 -25.19 25.67 -3.07
C ASP A 50 -23.78 26.26 -3.13
N GLN A 51 -23.66 27.51 -2.71
CA GLN A 51 -22.40 28.26 -2.70
C GLN A 51 -21.60 28.07 -1.41
N ASN A 52 -22.20 27.45 -0.39
CA ASN A 52 -21.55 27.24 0.92
C ASN A 52 -20.70 25.97 0.97
N GLY A 53 -20.56 25.26 -0.15
CA GLY A 53 -19.71 24.08 -0.25
C GLY A 53 -18.23 24.39 -0.06
N VAL A 54 -17.50 23.41 0.48
CA VAL A 54 -16.04 23.47 0.52
C VAL A 54 -15.50 23.10 -0.86
N ILE A 55 -14.88 24.07 -1.52
CA ILE A 55 -14.26 23.88 -2.84
C ILE A 55 -12.77 23.64 -2.65
N ARG A 56 -12.24 22.61 -3.31
CA ARG A 56 -10.81 22.28 -3.38
C ARG A 56 -10.40 21.99 -4.81
N GLN A 57 -9.22 22.46 -5.19
CA GLN A 57 -8.62 22.09 -6.47
C GLN A 57 -7.97 20.70 -6.33
N VAL A 58 -7.84 20.01 -7.47
CA VAL A 58 -7.13 18.74 -7.53
C VAL A 58 -5.66 19.01 -7.86
N ASP A 59 -4.77 18.42 -7.08
CA ASP A 59 -3.33 18.50 -7.26
C ASP A 59 -2.80 17.27 -8.02
N HIS A 60 -3.37 16.09 -7.78
CA HIS A 60 -2.98 14.87 -8.47
C HIS A 60 -4.16 13.93 -8.72
N ILE A 61 -4.15 13.23 -9.86
CA ILE A 61 -5.15 12.21 -10.24
C ILE A 61 -4.44 10.86 -10.35
N PHE A 62 -4.86 9.89 -9.55
CA PHE A 62 -4.38 8.51 -9.56
C PHE A 62 -5.43 7.62 -10.22
N VAL A 63 -5.30 7.40 -11.53
CA VAL A 63 -6.09 6.39 -12.24
C VAL A 63 -5.48 5.01 -11.99
N HIS A 64 -6.31 3.99 -11.76
CA HIS A 64 -5.81 2.62 -11.60
C HIS A 64 -5.01 2.19 -12.83
N PRO A 65 -3.80 1.60 -12.69
CA PRO A 65 -2.91 1.31 -13.81
C PRO A 65 -3.49 0.31 -14.84
N ASN A 66 -4.41 -0.54 -14.39
CA ASN A 66 -5.10 -1.50 -15.25
C ASN A 66 -6.44 -0.97 -15.81
N TRP A 67 -6.78 0.31 -15.59
CA TRP A 67 -7.97 0.92 -16.18
C TRP A 67 -7.94 0.82 -17.72
N SER A 68 -9.04 0.37 -18.30
CA SER A 68 -9.20 0.28 -19.76
C SER A 68 -10.59 0.81 -20.15
N SER A 69 -10.62 2.01 -20.73
CA SER A 69 -11.87 2.67 -21.17
C SER A 69 -12.74 1.79 -22.09
N PRO A 70 -12.19 1.04 -23.07
CA PRO A 70 -13.02 0.13 -23.87
C PRO A 70 -13.65 -1.00 -23.07
N GLU A 71 -13.03 -1.42 -21.97
CA GLU A 71 -13.45 -2.60 -21.20
C GLU A 71 -14.25 -2.27 -19.94
N ASN A 72 -14.19 -1.01 -19.47
CA ASN A 72 -14.75 -0.57 -18.19
C ASN A 72 -14.27 -1.41 -16.97
N LEU A 73 -13.17 -2.15 -17.13
CA LEU A 73 -12.52 -2.90 -16.06
C LEU A 73 -11.59 -2.00 -15.28
N HIS A 74 -11.47 -2.25 -13.97
CA HIS A 74 -10.66 -1.44 -13.06
C HIS A 74 -11.06 0.04 -13.01
N ASP A 75 -12.37 0.32 -13.07
CA ASP A 75 -12.94 1.67 -13.06
C ASP A 75 -12.87 2.33 -11.66
N ILE A 76 -11.67 2.79 -11.29
CA ILE A 76 -11.41 3.42 -10.01
C ILE A 76 -10.28 4.44 -10.13
N ALA A 77 -10.48 5.61 -9.51
CA ALA A 77 -9.48 6.65 -9.40
C ALA A 77 -9.51 7.34 -8.03
N ILE A 78 -8.36 7.87 -7.60
CA ILE A 78 -8.22 8.66 -6.38
C ILE A 78 -7.68 10.05 -6.75
N LEU A 79 -8.25 11.09 -6.17
CA LEU A 79 -7.82 12.47 -6.36
C LEU A 79 -7.13 12.95 -5.08
N ARG A 80 -5.93 13.52 -5.21
CA ARG A 80 -5.29 14.30 -4.14
C ARG A 80 -5.68 15.75 -4.28
N LEU A 81 -6.20 16.34 -3.21
CA LEU A 81 -6.58 17.74 -3.14
C LEU A 81 -5.34 18.61 -2.91
N SER A 82 -5.33 19.81 -3.49
CA SER A 82 -4.25 20.78 -3.27
C SER A 82 -4.24 21.37 -1.86
N GLN A 83 -5.38 21.31 -1.17
CA GLN A 83 -5.55 21.72 0.22
C GLN A 83 -6.52 20.77 0.93
N PRO A 84 -6.33 20.51 2.24
CA PRO A 84 -7.19 19.61 2.98
C PRO A 84 -8.61 20.17 3.16
N LEU A 85 -9.58 19.28 3.34
CA LEU A 85 -10.99 19.60 3.61
C LEU A 85 -11.26 20.03 5.06
N GLU A 86 -10.28 19.90 5.96
CA GLU A 86 -10.38 20.28 7.38
C GLU A 86 -11.55 19.56 8.08
N LEU A 87 -11.56 18.23 8.01
CA LEU A 87 -12.72 17.42 8.44
C LEU A 87 -13.00 17.54 9.94
N ALA A 88 -11.96 17.77 10.75
CA ALA A 88 -12.10 17.92 12.20
C ALA A 88 -12.91 19.17 12.59
N ASP A 89 -12.81 20.24 11.80
CA ASP A 89 -13.43 21.52 12.08
C ASP A 89 -14.74 21.72 11.30
N ASN A 90 -15.13 20.75 10.45
CA ASN A 90 -16.30 20.83 9.60
C ASN A 90 -17.28 19.67 9.81
N SER A 91 -18.30 19.90 10.65
CA SER A 91 -19.35 18.92 10.99
C SER A 91 -20.21 18.45 9.81
N LEU A 92 -20.18 19.13 8.65
CA LEU A 92 -20.90 18.70 7.44
C LEU A 92 -20.13 17.64 6.65
N LEU A 93 -18.85 17.43 6.96
CA LEU A 93 -17.97 16.53 6.25
C LEU A 93 -17.61 15.33 7.12
N THR A 94 -17.57 14.16 6.51
CA THR A 94 -17.08 12.96 7.17
C THR A 94 -16.42 12.03 6.17
N ARG A 95 -15.49 11.22 6.66
CA ARG A 95 -14.81 10.20 5.87
C ARG A 95 -15.73 9.03 5.62
N THR A 96 -15.66 8.50 4.42
CA THR A 96 -16.28 7.23 4.07
C THR A 96 -15.55 6.10 4.79
N CYS A 97 -16.31 5.10 5.16
CA CYS A 97 -15.83 3.89 5.79
C CYS A 97 -15.63 2.84 4.70
N LEU A 98 -14.41 2.35 4.49
CA LEU A 98 -14.17 1.23 3.56
C LEU A 98 -14.34 -0.11 4.30
N PRO A 99 -14.70 -1.19 3.58
CA PRO A 99 -14.74 -2.54 4.14
C PRO A 99 -13.38 -2.91 4.71
N HIS A 100 -13.40 -3.50 5.90
CA HIS A 100 -12.19 -3.99 6.56
C HIS A 100 -11.87 -5.38 6.04
N VAL A 101 -10.88 -5.49 5.14
CA VAL A 101 -10.61 -6.74 4.43
C VAL A 101 -9.37 -7.45 5.01
N HIS A 102 -9.55 -8.71 5.38
CA HIS A 102 -8.46 -9.61 5.77
C HIS A 102 -8.29 -10.70 4.70
N TRP A 103 -7.08 -10.90 4.18
CA TRP A 103 -6.79 -12.07 3.33
C TRP A 103 -6.95 -13.36 4.14
N PRO A 104 -7.52 -14.46 3.61
CA PRO A 104 -7.92 -14.71 2.21
C PRO A 104 -9.35 -14.27 1.84
N THR A 105 -10.11 -13.65 2.74
CA THR A 105 -11.53 -13.31 2.52
C THR A 105 -11.80 -12.13 1.56
N ILE A 106 -10.79 -11.63 0.82
CA ILE A 106 -10.94 -10.52 -0.14
C ILE A 106 -12.01 -10.81 -1.19
N ILE A 107 -12.11 -12.08 -1.62
CA ILE A 107 -13.00 -12.50 -2.71
C ILE A 107 -14.46 -12.61 -2.24
N GLU A 108 -14.73 -12.74 -0.93
CA GLU A 108 -16.08 -12.91 -0.37
C GLU A 108 -16.67 -11.61 0.20
N HIS A 109 -15.89 -10.52 0.29
CA HIS A 109 -16.33 -9.23 0.84
C HIS A 109 -17.02 -8.32 -0.19
N TYR A 110 -18.01 -8.86 -0.90
CA TYR A 110 -18.95 -8.06 -1.71
C TYR A 110 -20.40 -8.42 -1.34
N PRO A 111 -21.36 -7.51 -1.58
CA PRO A 111 -22.75 -7.75 -1.19
C PRO A 111 -23.34 -9.00 -1.85
N SER A 112 -23.66 -10.03 -1.07
CA SER A 112 -24.35 -11.24 -1.58
C SER A 112 -25.67 -10.86 -2.23
N SER A 113 -26.14 -11.61 -3.24
CA SER A 113 -27.41 -11.32 -3.94
C SER A 113 -28.58 -11.05 -2.98
N GLY A 114 -29.37 -10.02 -3.25
CA GLY A 114 -30.49 -9.58 -2.40
C GLY A 114 -30.09 -8.73 -1.20
N THR A 115 -28.80 -8.43 -1.01
CA THR A 115 -28.33 -7.53 0.05
C THR A 115 -28.86 -6.12 -0.19
N ARG A 116 -29.39 -5.52 0.88
CA ARG A 116 -29.87 -4.14 0.88
C ARG A 116 -28.69 -3.15 0.87
N LEU A 117 -28.71 -2.24 -0.10
CA LEU A 117 -27.68 -1.22 -0.30
C LEU A 117 -28.31 0.18 -0.38
N ALA A 118 -27.52 1.21 -0.16
CA ALA A 118 -27.89 2.61 -0.33
C ALA A 118 -26.99 3.28 -1.37
N ALA A 119 -27.57 3.68 -2.50
CA ALA A 119 -26.91 4.52 -3.50
C ALA A 119 -27.27 5.99 -3.26
N ILE A 120 -26.28 6.87 -3.30
CA ILE A 120 -26.44 8.28 -2.96
C ILE A 120 -25.80 9.13 -4.06
N GLY A 121 -26.45 10.22 -4.47
CA GLY A 121 -25.89 11.14 -5.47
C GLY A 121 -26.91 12.10 -6.08
N TRP A 122 -26.46 12.82 -7.11
CA TRP A 122 -27.28 13.76 -7.90
C TRP A 122 -27.68 13.19 -9.27
N GLY A 123 -27.41 11.91 -9.51
CA GLY A 123 -27.69 11.25 -10.79
C GLY A 123 -29.18 11.25 -11.18
N ASN A 124 -29.41 11.19 -12.48
CA ASN A 124 -30.73 11.26 -13.11
C ASN A 124 -31.65 10.10 -12.69
N ARG A 125 -32.87 10.42 -12.25
CA ARG A 125 -33.80 9.45 -11.66
C ARG A 125 -34.69 8.75 -12.70
N ASN A 126 -34.52 9.07 -13.97
CA ASN A 126 -35.43 8.71 -15.05
C ASN A 126 -34.66 8.10 -16.23
N SER A 127 -35.36 7.27 -17.02
CA SER A 127 -34.86 6.66 -18.26
C SER A 127 -34.63 7.65 -19.42
N SER A 128 -34.83 8.95 -19.16
CA SER A 128 -34.68 10.00 -20.17
C SER A 128 -33.23 10.13 -20.63
N LEU A 129 -33.03 10.33 -21.93
CA LEU A 129 -31.74 10.68 -22.53
C LEU A 129 -31.35 12.15 -22.25
N LEU A 130 -32.33 12.99 -21.89
CA LEU A 130 -32.06 14.35 -21.42
C LEU A 130 -31.62 14.31 -19.95
N ASP A 131 -30.54 15.03 -19.64
CA ASP A 131 -30.03 15.14 -18.26
C ASP A 131 -30.96 16.00 -17.40
N ASN A 132 -31.89 15.32 -16.70
CA ASN A 132 -32.80 15.92 -15.71
C ASN A 132 -32.33 15.58 -14.28
N SER A 133 -31.01 15.52 -14.07
CA SER A 133 -30.41 15.24 -12.76
C SER A 133 -30.87 16.23 -11.70
N PRO A 134 -31.47 15.78 -10.58
CA PRO A 134 -32.00 16.68 -9.56
C PRO A 134 -30.90 17.55 -8.93
N ASP A 135 -31.25 18.78 -8.56
CA ASP A 135 -30.30 19.67 -7.87
C ASP A 135 -30.03 19.23 -6.44
N ASN A 136 -31.04 18.69 -5.75
CA ASN A 136 -30.89 18.18 -4.40
C ASN A 136 -30.29 16.78 -4.40
N LEU A 137 -29.46 16.49 -3.40
CA LEU A 137 -28.87 15.17 -3.18
C LEU A 137 -29.98 14.18 -2.83
N HIS A 138 -29.98 13.04 -3.50
CA HIS A 138 -30.92 11.96 -3.23
C HIS A 138 -30.21 10.72 -2.73
N GLN A 139 -30.95 9.91 -2.00
CA GLN A 139 -30.57 8.55 -1.64
C GLN A 139 -31.66 7.60 -2.09
N VAL A 140 -31.26 6.41 -2.51
CA VAL A 140 -32.17 5.34 -2.92
C VAL A 140 -31.69 4.02 -2.34
N GLN A 141 -32.64 3.23 -1.85
CA GLN A 141 -32.38 1.86 -1.48
C GLN A 141 -32.38 1.00 -2.75
N VAL A 142 -31.33 0.22 -2.94
CA VAL A 142 -31.21 -0.75 -4.03
C VAL A 142 -30.83 -2.11 -3.47
N PHE A 143 -30.88 -3.15 -4.29
CA PHE A 143 -30.47 -4.49 -3.89
C PHE A 143 -29.35 -4.96 -4.79
N SER A 144 -28.38 -5.68 -4.21
CA SER A 144 -27.39 -6.40 -5.01
C SER A 144 -28.08 -7.51 -5.80
N ILE A 145 -27.54 -7.75 -6.99
CA ILE A 145 -28.04 -8.78 -7.91
C ILE A 145 -26.95 -9.83 -8.08
N ASP A 146 -27.35 -11.08 -8.30
CA ASP A 146 -26.42 -12.16 -8.57
C ASP A 146 -25.54 -11.82 -9.77
N ASN A 147 -24.24 -12.04 -9.65
CA ASN A 147 -23.29 -11.70 -10.72
C ASN A 147 -23.54 -12.55 -11.99
N ASN A 148 -24.23 -13.69 -11.87
CA ASN A 148 -24.62 -14.53 -12.99
C ASN A 148 -25.94 -14.09 -13.66
N ASP A 149 -26.58 -13.02 -13.17
CA ASP A 149 -27.82 -12.51 -13.77
C ASP A 149 -27.56 -12.04 -15.23
N PRO A 150 -28.35 -12.47 -16.22
CA PRO A 150 -28.17 -12.06 -17.62
C PRO A 150 -28.30 -10.54 -17.86
N ASN A 151 -28.94 -9.81 -16.94
CA ASN A 151 -29.04 -8.36 -16.99
C ASN A 151 -27.80 -7.66 -16.41
N CYS A 152 -26.99 -8.39 -15.63
CA CYS A 152 -25.67 -7.97 -15.16
C CYS A 152 -24.57 -8.17 -16.19
N ILE A 153 -24.63 -9.30 -16.89
CA ILE A 153 -23.58 -9.73 -17.79
C ILE A 153 -23.68 -8.94 -19.11
N GLU A 154 -22.74 -8.00 -19.29
CA GLU A 154 -22.33 -7.51 -20.60
C GLU A 154 -21.10 -8.28 -21.10
N SER A 155 -20.70 -8.07 -22.36
CA SER A 155 -19.56 -8.76 -22.98
C SER A 155 -18.20 -8.53 -22.27
N ARG A 156 -18.12 -7.61 -21.30
CA ARG A 156 -16.90 -7.21 -20.57
C ARG A 156 -17.14 -7.03 -19.07
N TYR A 157 -18.05 -7.81 -18.49
CA TYR A 157 -18.30 -7.84 -17.05
C TYR A 157 -17.39 -8.87 -16.35
N ASP A 158 -16.75 -8.45 -15.26
CA ASP A 158 -15.87 -9.32 -14.46
C ASP A 158 -16.40 -9.47 -13.02
N PRO A 159 -16.91 -10.67 -12.65
CA PRO A 159 -17.47 -10.95 -11.34
C PRO A 159 -16.41 -11.14 -10.24
N GLU A 160 -15.12 -10.90 -10.47
CA GLU A 160 -14.12 -10.80 -9.40
C GLU A 160 -13.98 -9.35 -8.92
N ILE A 161 -14.08 -8.39 -9.84
CA ILE A 161 -13.81 -6.96 -9.59
C ILE A 161 -15.04 -6.05 -9.71
N GLN A 162 -16.18 -6.56 -10.17
CA GLN A 162 -17.42 -5.81 -10.35
C GLN A 162 -18.63 -6.55 -9.76
N PHE A 163 -19.64 -5.81 -9.29
CA PHE A 163 -20.91 -6.36 -8.86
C PHE A 163 -22.07 -5.51 -9.36
N CYS A 164 -23.26 -6.09 -9.40
CA CYS A 164 -24.46 -5.36 -9.77
C CYS A 164 -25.29 -4.95 -8.58
N ALA A 165 -25.93 -3.79 -8.70
CA ALA A 165 -27.04 -3.43 -7.86
C ALA A 165 -28.04 -2.56 -8.63
N GLY A 166 -29.31 -2.65 -8.25
CA GLY A 166 -30.34 -1.84 -8.90
C GLY A 166 -31.72 -2.02 -8.30
N LEU A 167 -32.66 -1.29 -8.90
CA LEU A 167 -34.10 -1.49 -8.74
C LEU A 167 -34.65 -2.17 -9.98
N HIS A 168 -35.72 -2.94 -9.81
CA HIS A 168 -36.47 -3.47 -10.95
C HIS A 168 -36.98 -2.33 -11.87
N GLU A 169 -37.34 -1.19 -11.29
CA GLU A 169 -37.87 -0.01 -11.98
C GLU A 169 -36.80 0.83 -12.71
N GLY A 170 -35.50 0.53 -12.52
CA GLY A 170 -34.38 1.28 -13.10
C GLY A 170 -34.02 2.59 -12.36
N GLY A 171 -33.03 3.33 -12.89
CA GLY A 171 -32.57 4.63 -12.39
C GLY A 171 -31.07 4.87 -12.63
N LYS A 172 -30.64 6.12 -12.89
CA LYS A 172 -29.20 6.46 -12.97
C LYS A 172 -28.72 6.89 -11.60
N GLY A 173 -27.77 6.14 -11.04
CA GLY A 173 -26.90 6.65 -9.99
C GLY A 173 -25.99 7.76 -10.52
N ASP A 174 -25.35 8.48 -9.61
CA ASP A 174 -24.31 9.45 -9.93
C ASP A 174 -23.02 8.70 -10.37
N SER A 175 -22.50 8.98 -11.56
CA SER A 175 -21.28 8.34 -12.09
C SER A 175 -20.10 8.59 -11.16
N GLY A 176 -19.32 7.58 -10.84
CA GLY A 176 -18.25 7.68 -9.83
C GLY A 176 -18.76 7.82 -8.38
N GLY A 177 -20.08 7.87 -8.19
CA GLY A 177 -20.72 7.97 -6.88
C GLY A 177 -20.61 6.67 -6.06
N PRO A 178 -20.64 6.78 -4.72
CA PRO A 178 -20.53 5.64 -3.81
C PRO A 178 -21.84 4.86 -3.68
N ILE A 179 -21.71 3.57 -3.39
CA ILE A 179 -22.81 2.72 -2.89
C ILE A 179 -22.40 2.09 -1.55
N PHE A 180 -23.33 2.09 -0.60
CA PHE A 180 -23.08 1.71 0.79
C PHE A 180 -23.87 0.48 1.21
N GLN A 181 -23.28 -0.31 2.11
CA GLN A 181 -23.94 -1.39 2.84
C GLN A 181 -23.90 -1.08 4.35
N TRP A 182 -24.95 -1.45 5.07
CA TRP A 182 -24.91 -1.43 6.54
C TRP A 182 -24.27 -2.72 7.04
N LEU A 183 -23.06 -2.62 7.59
CA LEU A 183 -22.25 -3.73 8.09
C LEU A 183 -21.65 -3.36 9.44
N ASN A 184 -21.58 -4.30 10.39
CA ASN A 184 -20.91 -4.10 11.69
C ASN A 184 -21.32 -2.79 12.41
N ASN A 185 -22.62 -2.46 12.39
CA ASN A 185 -23.19 -1.23 12.95
C ASN A 185 -22.66 0.09 12.38
N ARG A 186 -22.17 0.09 11.13
CA ARG A 186 -21.76 1.29 10.40
C ARG A 186 -22.12 1.19 8.91
N TRP A 187 -22.22 2.33 8.24
CA TRP A 187 -22.28 2.35 6.77
C TRP A 187 -20.89 2.18 6.21
N GLU A 188 -20.69 1.20 5.35
CA GLU A 188 -19.44 0.98 4.63
C GLU A 188 -19.67 1.13 3.13
N GLN A 189 -18.78 1.84 2.45
CA GLN A 189 -18.81 1.97 1.01
C GLN A 189 -18.24 0.72 0.38
N VAL A 190 -19.09 -0.02 -0.31
CA VAL A 190 -18.75 -1.33 -0.90
C VAL A 190 -18.46 -1.23 -2.40
N GLY A 191 -18.85 -0.12 -3.04
CA GLY A 191 -18.57 0.07 -4.46
C GLY A 191 -18.57 1.51 -4.96
N ILE A 192 -18.20 1.65 -6.22
CA ILE A 192 -18.22 2.89 -7.01
C ILE A 192 -19.08 2.66 -8.24
N ARG A 193 -20.00 3.58 -8.54
CA ARG A 193 -20.84 3.52 -9.73
C ARG A 193 -19.99 3.63 -11.00
N SER A 194 -19.97 2.56 -11.79
CA SER A 194 -19.22 2.47 -13.05
C SER A 194 -20.14 2.66 -14.26
N PHE A 195 -20.68 1.58 -14.86
CA PHE A 195 -21.53 1.63 -16.07
C PHE A 195 -22.84 0.85 -15.93
N SER A 196 -23.77 0.97 -16.88
CA SER A 196 -24.98 0.13 -16.92
C SER A 196 -25.35 -0.20 -18.36
N LYS A 197 -25.98 -1.35 -18.55
CA LYS A 197 -26.59 -1.75 -19.82
C LYS A 197 -27.77 -0.88 -20.17
N GLY A 198 -27.61 0.08 -21.08
CA GLY A 198 -28.69 1.02 -21.40
C GLY A 198 -29.02 1.96 -20.23
N CYS A 199 -29.00 3.26 -20.49
CA CYS A 199 -29.02 4.27 -19.43
C CYS A 199 -30.41 4.34 -18.74
N ALA A 200 -30.52 3.89 -17.47
CA ALA A 200 -31.76 3.87 -16.66
C ALA A 200 -32.95 3.11 -17.29
N ILE A 201 -32.69 2.05 -18.06
CA ILE A 201 -33.77 1.17 -18.52
C ILE A 201 -34.21 0.28 -17.36
N ALA A 202 -35.52 0.18 -17.13
CA ALA A 202 -36.08 -0.76 -16.14
C ALA A 202 -35.60 -2.19 -16.45
N GLY A 203 -35.19 -2.92 -15.41
CA GLY A 203 -34.60 -4.25 -15.53
C GLY A 203 -33.10 -4.30 -15.78
N ASN A 204 -32.42 -3.17 -16.07
CA ASN A 204 -30.96 -3.14 -16.23
C ASN A 204 -30.28 -2.53 -15.00
N PRO A 205 -29.57 -3.34 -14.19
CA PRO A 205 -28.89 -2.84 -13.01
C PRO A 205 -27.68 -1.97 -13.33
N GLY A 206 -27.26 -1.19 -12.34
CA GLY A 206 -25.96 -0.53 -12.36
C GLY A 206 -24.86 -1.53 -12.00
N VAL A 207 -23.75 -1.49 -12.75
CA VAL A 207 -22.51 -2.18 -12.41
C VAL A 207 -21.61 -1.27 -11.57
N TYR A 208 -21.02 -1.84 -10.54
CA TYR A 208 -20.21 -1.14 -9.56
C TYR A 208 -18.84 -1.82 -9.43
N THR A 209 -17.79 -1.00 -9.33
CA THR A 209 -16.43 -1.47 -9.00
C THR A 209 -16.41 -1.96 -7.54
N ARG A 210 -15.87 -3.16 -7.27
CA ARG A 210 -15.81 -3.76 -5.92
C ARG A 210 -14.66 -3.20 -5.09
N LEU A 211 -14.96 -2.42 -4.06
CA LEU A 211 -13.90 -1.76 -3.28
C LEU A 211 -13.03 -2.72 -2.45
N ALA A 212 -13.56 -3.88 -2.05
CA ALA A 212 -12.77 -4.87 -1.31
C ALA A 212 -11.56 -5.38 -2.12
N TYR A 213 -11.72 -5.56 -3.44
CA TYR A 213 -10.63 -5.97 -4.32
C TYR A 213 -9.52 -4.91 -4.39
N TYR A 214 -9.89 -3.62 -4.43
CA TYR A 214 -8.96 -2.51 -4.55
C TYR A 214 -8.45 -1.99 -3.20
N TYR A 215 -8.79 -2.62 -2.07
CA TYR A 215 -8.44 -2.13 -0.74
C TYR A 215 -6.95 -1.82 -0.59
N HIS A 216 -6.08 -2.71 -1.06
CA HIS A 216 -4.62 -2.53 -1.00
C HIS A 216 -4.12 -1.41 -1.92
N TRP A 217 -4.66 -1.31 -3.14
CA TRP A 217 -4.32 -0.23 -4.06
C TRP A 217 -4.73 1.13 -3.49
N ILE A 218 -5.95 1.25 -2.94
CA ILE A 218 -6.45 2.47 -2.27
C ILE A 218 -5.53 2.85 -1.11
N ARG A 219 -5.15 1.88 -0.26
CA ARG A 219 -4.24 2.14 0.86
C ARG A 219 -2.85 2.56 0.40
N SER A 220 -2.34 2.03 -0.71
CA SER A 220 -1.02 2.42 -1.23
C SER A 220 -0.94 3.91 -1.61
N ILE A 221 -2.09 4.52 -1.97
CA ILE A 221 -2.19 5.92 -2.38
C ILE A 221 -2.59 6.84 -1.20
N VAL A 222 -3.55 6.39 -0.38
CA VAL A 222 -4.20 7.23 0.66
C VAL A 222 -3.47 7.18 2.00
N VAL A 223 -2.34 6.47 2.09
CA VAL A 223 -1.36 6.69 3.17
C VAL A 223 -0.78 8.09 2.97
N ASP A 224 -1.55 9.08 3.44
CA ASP A 224 -1.30 10.50 3.39
C ASP A 224 -0.22 10.87 4.40
N THR A 225 0.82 11.51 3.89
CA THR A 225 1.94 12.14 4.57
C THR A 225 1.53 13.35 5.44
N ASN A 226 0.22 13.58 5.64
CA ASN A 226 -0.36 14.68 6.42
C ASN A 226 -1.16 14.25 7.66
N VAL A 227 -1.28 12.95 7.96
CA VAL A 227 -1.36 12.55 9.37
C VAL A 227 0.07 12.63 9.85
N GLN A 228 0.41 13.62 10.68
CA GLN A 228 1.52 13.42 11.58
C GLN A 228 1.22 12.12 12.32
N PRO A 229 1.92 10.99 12.05
CA PRO A 229 1.84 9.84 12.96
C PRO A 229 2.17 10.42 14.33
N PRO A 230 1.49 10.03 15.42
CA PRO A 230 1.59 10.72 16.71
C PRO A 230 3.00 11.26 16.92
N LEU A 231 3.17 12.58 16.73
CA LEU A 231 4.50 13.17 16.76
C LEU A 231 4.96 13.02 18.18
N THR A 232 6.05 12.27 18.32
CA THR A 232 6.66 11.81 19.55
C THR A 232 5.92 10.66 20.22
N TYR A 233 6.32 9.43 19.85
CA TYR A 233 6.72 8.54 20.93
C TYR A 233 7.92 9.22 21.61
N THR A 234 7.67 9.93 22.71
CA THR A 234 8.73 10.39 23.60
C THR A 234 9.26 9.13 24.25
N CYS A 235 10.44 8.71 23.80
CA CYS A 235 11.04 7.55 24.37
C CYS A 235 11.42 7.88 25.83
N ASP A 236 10.80 7.16 26.75
CA ASP A 236 11.07 7.27 28.17
C ASP A 236 12.43 6.61 28.44
N ASN A 237 13.49 7.43 28.44
CA ASN A 237 14.85 7.02 28.76
C ASN A 237 14.96 6.33 30.14
N ALA A 238 13.93 6.45 31.01
CA ALA A 238 13.88 5.73 32.27
C ALA A 238 13.41 4.27 32.15
N LYS A 239 12.87 3.85 30.99
CA LYS A 239 12.28 2.51 30.79
C LYS A 239 12.99 1.65 29.74
N THR A 240 13.55 2.22 28.68
CA THR A 240 14.25 1.46 27.59
C THR A 240 15.19 2.35 26.79
N SER A 241 16.34 1.83 26.33
CA SER A 241 17.24 2.58 25.44
C SER A 241 16.61 2.77 24.06
N CYS A 242 16.49 4.01 23.64
CA CYS A 242 15.81 4.40 22.41
C CYS A 242 16.74 4.27 21.20
N GLY A 243 16.48 3.28 20.34
CA GLY A 243 16.82 3.31 18.92
C GLY A 243 15.57 2.88 18.14
N CYS A 244 15.39 3.08 16.83
CA CYS A 244 16.32 3.35 15.75
C CYS A 244 15.54 3.57 14.41
N GLY A 245 16.15 4.16 13.37
CA GLY A 245 15.56 4.28 12.01
C GLY A 245 14.71 5.53 11.75
N TYR A 246 15.23 6.72 12.06
CA TYR A 246 14.48 8.00 12.04
C TYR A 246 14.17 8.59 10.66
N LYS A 247 14.57 7.95 9.56
CA LYS A 247 14.37 8.49 8.22
C LYS A 247 13.10 7.89 7.61
N ASN A 248 12.10 8.73 7.37
CA ASN A 248 10.99 8.37 6.49
C ASN A 248 11.57 8.16 5.09
N VAL A 249 11.66 6.91 4.66
CA VAL A 249 12.09 6.54 3.31
C VAL A 249 10.84 6.28 2.48
N GLU A 250 10.64 7.08 1.43
CA GLU A 250 9.60 6.81 0.44
C GLU A 250 10.07 5.64 -0.44
N LEU A 251 9.23 4.61 -0.53
CA LEU A 251 9.39 3.51 -1.50
C LEU A 251 8.39 3.78 -2.61
N THR A 252 8.84 3.96 -3.84
CA THR A 252 7.92 4.23 -4.95
C THR A 252 7.17 2.94 -5.32
N PRO A 253 5.85 2.97 -5.57
CA PRO A 253 5.08 1.77 -5.96
C PRO A 253 5.35 1.30 -7.40
N SER A 254 6.32 1.88 -8.10
CA SER A 254 6.51 1.64 -9.53
C SER A 254 7.18 0.28 -9.79
N ARG A 255 6.57 -0.50 -10.69
CA ARG A 255 7.04 -1.82 -11.11
C ARG A 255 8.36 -1.72 -11.88
N ILE A 256 9.47 -2.18 -11.30
CA ILE A 256 10.66 -2.57 -12.09
C ILE A 256 11.26 -3.80 -11.43
N VAL A 257 11.44 -4.88 -12.18
CA VAL A 257 12.27 -6.02 -11.75
C VAL A 257 13.65 -5.49 -11.31
N GLY A 258 14.07 -5.70 -10.04
CA GLY A 258 15.40 -5.32 -9.56
C GLY A 258 15.51 -4.18 -8.53
N GLY A 259 14.40 -3.61 -8.05
CA GLY A 259 14.44 -2.50 -7.07
C GLY A 259 14.86 -1.17 -7.67
N GLU A 260 14.66 -0.09 -6.92
CA GLU A 260 15.11 1.27 -7.28
C GLU A 260 16.38 1.63 -6.51
N GLU A 261 17.21 2.50 -7.06
CA GLU A 261 18.33 3.06 -6.30
C GLU A 261 17.76 3.77 -5.07
N ALA A 262 18.24 3.41 -3.88
CA ALA A 262 17.81 4.03 -2.64
C ALA A 262 18.23 5.50 -2.62
N VAL A 263 17.45 6.35 -1.96
CA VAL A 263 17.90 7.72 -1.71
C VAL A 263 19.19 7.64 -0.88
N PRO A 264 20.29 8.31 -1.26
CA PRO A 264 21.55 8.22 -0.53
C PRO A 264 21.37 8.48 0.96
N TYR A 265 21.93 7.58 1.78
CA TYR A 265 21.89 7.63 3.25
C TYR A 265 20.50 7.48 3.89
N SER A 266 19.47 7.09 3.14
CA SER A 266 18.11 6.85 3.65
C SER A 266 18.05 5.66 4.62
N TRP A 267 18.82 4.61 4.34
CA TRP A 267 18.94 3.40 5.16
C TRP A 267 20.21 3.42 6.02
N SER A 268 20.24 4.30 7.02
CA SER A 268 21.41 4.58 7.88
C SER A 268 21.89 3.42 8.76
N PHE A 269 21.15 2.32 8.80
CA PHE A 269 21.54 1.10 9.52
C PHE A 269 22.19 0.05 8.61
N MET A 270 22.20 0.24 7.28
CA MET A 270 22.74 -0.77 6.36
C MET A 270 24.25 -0.83 6.41
N VAL A 271 24.76 -2.06 6.36
CA VAL A 271 26.17 -2.38 6.45
C VAL A 271 26.57 -3.31 5.31
N SER A 272 27.72 -3.02 4.71
CA SER A 272 28.39 -3.88 3.75
C SER A 272 29.41 -4.76 4.49
N ILE A 273 29.24 -6.08 4.42
CA ILE A 273 30.22 -7.05 4.94
C ILE A 273 31.15 -7.42 3.80
N GLN A 274 32.45 -7.31 4.06
CA GLN A 274 33.50 -7.44 3.05
C GLN A 274 34.62 -8.36 3.53
N GLY A 275 35.26 -9.05 2.58
CA GLY A 275 36.53 -9.70 2.84
C GLY A 275 37.61 -8.66 3.18
N ARG A 276 38.33 -8.83 4.27
CA ARG A 276 39.32 -7.85 4.77
C ARG A 276 40.47 -7.64 3.79
N SER A 277 40.93 -8.72 3.14
CA SER A 277 42.01 -8.66 2.14
C SER A 277 41.51 -8.23 0.77
N SER A 278 40.38 -8.78 0.31
CA SER A 278 39.83 -8.48 -1.02
C SER A 278 39.14 -7.13 -1.11
N LYS A 279 38.69 -6.58 0.04
CA LYS A 279 37.79 -5.41 0.13
C LYS A 279 36.50 -5.57 -0.68
N SER A 280 36.15 -6.81 -1.02
CA SER A 280 34.99 -7.13 -1.84
C SER A 280 33.78 -7.40 -0.95
N HIS A 281 32.66 -6.76 -1.29
CA HIS A 281 31.36 -7.01 -0.68
C HIS A 281 30.84 -8.40 -1.04
N PHE A 282 30.39 -9.15 -0.04
CA PHE A 282 29.75 -10.44 -0.27
C PHE A 282 28.40 -10.59 0.46
N CYS A 283 28.17 -9.86 1.55
CA CYS A 283 26.91 -9.91 2.29
C CYS A 283 26.50 -8.55 2.88
N GLY A 284 25.21 -8.42 3.16
CA GLY A 284 24.64 -7.29 3.90
C GLY A 284 24.55 -7.57 5.39
N GLY A 285 24.45 -6.49 6.17
CA GLY A 285 24.13 -6.54 7.60
C GLY A 285 23.40 -5.29 8.04
N SER A 286 22.95 -5.29 9.30
CA SER A 286 22.29 -4.15 9.92
C SER A 286 22.93 -3.80 11.27
N ILE A 287 23.08 -2.51 11.56
CA ILE A 287 23.60 -2.03 12.84
C ILE A 287 22.60 -2.37 13.94
N PHE A 288 22.91 -3.30 14.84
CA PHE A 288 22.06 -3.59 15.99
C PHE A 288 22.38 -2.67 17.17
N SER A 289 23.67 -2.40 17.38
CA SER A 289 24.15 -1.43 18.37
C SER A 289 25.49 -0.84 17.92
N ASP A 290 26.11 0.01 18.75
CA ASP A 290 27.38 0.67 18.43
C ASP A 290 28.53 -0.33 18.16
N SER A 291 28.43 -1.56 18.68
CA SER A 291 29.46 -2.60 18.53
C SER A 291 28.95 -3.92 17.96
N TYR A 292 27.69 -4.01 17.55
CA TYR A 292 27.11 -5.27 17.06
C TYR A 292 26.36 -5.09 15.74
N ILE A 293 26.64 -5.97 14.79
CA ILE A 293 25.97 -6.06 13.49
C ILE A 293 25.17 -7.36 13.41
N LEU A 294 23.91 -7.30 12.97
CA LEU A 294 23.09 -8.47 12.63
C LEU A 294 23.27 -8.84 11.17
N THR A 295 23.38 -10.14 10.88
CA THR A 295 23.48 -10.70 9.52
C THR A 295 22.95 -12.14 9.48
N ALA A 296 22.98 -12.78 8.32
CA ALA A 296 22.61 -14.18 8.14
C ALA A 296 23.76 -15.11 8.56
N ALA A 297 23.43 -16.30 9.05
CA ALA A 297 24.44 -17.30 9.42
C ALA A 297 25.18 -17.84 8.20
N HIS A 298 24.47 -18.11 7.10
CA HIS A 298 25.08 -18.61 5.86
C HIS A 298 26.10 -17.64 5.24
N CYS A 299 26.05 -16.35 5.61
CA CYS A 299 27.02 -15.36 5.16
C CYS A 299 28.39 -15.54 5.82
N VAL A 300 28.44 -16.09 7.04
CA VAL A 300 29.63 -16.05 7.90
C VAL A 300 29.98 -17.39 8.55
N GLU A 301 29.25 -18.46 8.26
CA GLU A 301 29.46 -19.78 8.86
C GLU A 301 30.86 -20.36 8.58
N ASP A 302 31.40 -20.09 7.39
CA ASP A 302 32.73 -20.56 6.95
C ASP A 302 33.81 -19.46 7.08
N GLU A 303 33.47 -18.31 7.67
CA GLU A 303 34.38 -17.19 7.83
C GLU A 303 35.05 -17.16 9.21
N THR A 304 36.19 -16.48 9.30
CA THR A 304 36.82 -16.13 10.58
C THR A 304 36.76 -14.63 10.80
N ALA A 305 36.68 -14.19 12.06
CA ALA A 305 36.57 -12.76 12.40
C ALA A 305 37.67 -11.92 11.74
N ASP A 306 38.91 -12.42 11.73
CA ASP A 306 40.07 -11.75 11.14
C ASP A 306 40.02 -11.62 9.62
N ASN A 307 39.20 -12.44 8.93
CA ASN A 307 39.07 -12.44 7.48
C ASN A 307 38.05 -11.42 6.97
N ILE A 308 37.20 -10.87 7.84
CA ILE A 308 36.10 -10.00 7.43
C ILE A 308 36.20 -8.62 8.09
N GLN A 309 35.58 -7.65 7.45
CA GLN A 309 35.36 -6.31 7.97
C GLN A 309 33.96 -5.85 7.60
N ILE A 310 33.48 -4.83 8.28
CA ILE A 310 32.26 -4.13 7.91
C ILE A 310 32.56 -2.74 7.40
N VAL A 311 31.69 -2.22 6.54
CA VAL A 311 31.68 -0.84 6.07
C VAL A 311 30.28 -0.28 6.23
N ALA A 312 30.14 0.74 7.07
CA ALA A 312 28.87 1.40 7.36
C ALA A 312 28.84 2.85 6.85
N GLY A 313 27.64 3.38 6.60
CA GLY A 313 27.43 4.78 6.25
C GLY A 313 27.75 5.14 4.80
N VAL A 314 27.76 4.14 3.90
CA VAL A 314 28.00 4.32 2.47
C VAL A 314 26.74 4.08 1.66
N HIS A 315 26.55 4.86 0.60
CA HIS A 315 25.54 4.59 -0.43
C HIS A 315 26.14 3.77 -1.58
N ASN A 316 27.33 4.15 -2.03
CA ASN A 316 28.10 3.43 -3.04
C ASN A 316 29.18 2.56 -2.37
N ARG A 317 29.30 1.29 -2.75
CA ARG A 317 30.29 0.36 -2.14
C ARG A 317 31.75 0.80 -2.30
N SER A 318 32.04 1.65 -3.29
CA SER A 318 33.36 2.22 -3.55
C SER A 318 33.61 3.54 -2.82
N ASP A 319 32.67 4.02 -2.00
CA ASP A 319 32.83 5.28 -1.26
C ASP A 319 33.96 5.16 -0.21
N PRO A 320 35.05 5.95 -0.33
CA PRO A 320 36.16 5.89 0.59
C PRO A 320 35.85 6.46 1.98
N ASN A 321 34.71 7.13 2.16
CA ASN A 321 34.34 7.80 3.41
C ASN A 321 33.55 6.90 4.37
N GLY A 322 33.38 5.62 4.03
CA GLY A 322 32.71 4.65 4.88
C GLY A 322 33.40 4.43 6.22
N VAL A 323 32.63 4.12 7.26
CA VAL A 323 33.16 3.71 8.56
C VAL A 323 33.52 2.24 8.51
N ILE A 324 34.82 1.96 8.44
CA ILE A 324 35.35 0.61 8.43
C ILE A 324 35.60 0.13 9.86
N ARG A 325 35.14 -1.08 10.19
CA ARG A 325 35.47 -1.77 11.46
C ARG A 325 35.84 -3.21 11.20
N GLU A 326 36.82 -3.68 11.96
CA GLU A 326 37.18 -5.09 11.99
C GLU A 326 36.22 -5.84 12.92
N VAL A 327 36.02 -7.12 12.61
CA VAL A 327 35.24 -8.03 13.43
C VAL A 327 36.22 -8.77 14.34
N ASP A 328 35.94 -8.85 15.64
CA ASP A 328 36.75 -9.66 16.57
C ASP A 328 36.02 -10.94 17.02
N HIS A 329 34.71 -11.02 16.78
CA HIS A 329 33.92 -12.20 17.10
C HIS A 329 32.71 -12.37 16.18
N ILE A 330 32.41 -13.63 15.85
CA ILE A 330 31.23 -14.04 15.07
C ILE A 330 30.40 -14.97 15.94
N TYR A 331 29.15 -14.59 16.22
CA TYR A 331 28.18 -15.38 16.94
C TYR A 331 27.18 -15.97 15.94
N VAL A 332 27.44 -17.17 15.45
CA VAL A 332 26.46 -17.93 14.67
C VAL A 332 25.46 -18.57 15.63
N HIS A 333 24.16 -18.51 15.31
CA HIS A 333 23.15 -19.13 16.16
C HIS A 333 23.43 -20.64 16.33
N PRO A 334 23.41 -21.19 17.55
CA PRO A 334 23.82 -22.59 17.79
C PRO A 334 22.92 -23.63 17.13
N GLY A 335 21.69 -23.24 16.76
CA GLY A 335 20.74 -24.06 16.01
C GLY A 335 20.86 -23.95 14.48
N TRP A 336 21.84 -23.21 13.94
CA TRP A 336 22.10 -23.13 12.50
C TRP A 336 22.83 -24.38 12.00
N SER A 337 22.47 -24.84 10.80
CA SER A 337 23.22 -25.88 10.07
C SER A 337 22.92 -25.80 8.58
N SER A 338 23.94 -25.52 7.77
CA SER A 338 23.86 -25.52 6.29
C SER A 338 23.58 -26.89 5.68
N SER A 339 23.90 -27.97 6.41
CA SER A 339 23.59 -29.35 6.01
C SER A 339 22.16 -29.77 6.32
N SER A 340 21.43 -29.01 7.15
CA SER A 340 20.03 -29.30 7.42
C SER A 340 19.19 -28.95 6.20
N SER A 341 18.29 -29.87 5.82
CA SER A 341 17.29 -29.59 4.79
C SER A 341 16.35 -28.46 5.18
N GLU A 342 16.38 -28.03 6.45
CA GLU A 342 15.43 -27.06 7.01
C GLU A 342 16.01 -25.64 7.15
N ARG A 343 17.33 -25.46 7.04
CA ARG A 343 18.02 -24.14 7.12
C ARG A 343 17.48 -23.22 8.24
N ARG A 344 17.16 -23.80 9.40
CA ARG A 344 16.59 -23.07 10.53
C ARG A 344 17.64 -22.17 11.17
N HIS A 345 17.19 -21.07 11.77
CA HIS A 345 18.02 -20.13 12.52
C HIS A 345 19.17 -19.49 11.69
N ASP A 346 18.88 -19.08 10.45
CA ASP A 346 19.83 -18.37 9.58
C ASP A 346 20.11 -16.94 10.08
N ILE A 347 20.74 -16.83 11.25
CA ILE A 347 21.01 -15.57 11.93
C ILE A 347 22.36 -15.64 12.64
N ALA A 348 23.13 -14.57 12.50
CA ALA A 348 24.40 -14.37 13.18
C ALA A 348 24.57 -12.93 13.64
N MET A 349 25.45 -12.72 14.62
CA MET A 349 25.88 -11.40 15.08
C MET A 349 27.39 -11.26 14.98
N LEU A 350 27.85 -10.10 14.52
CA LEU A 350 29.27 -9.74 14.48
C LEU A 350 29.54 -8.74 15.60
N HIS A 351 30.55 -9.00 16.43
CA HIS A 351 31.08 -8.02 17.37
C HIS A 351 32.27 -7.28 16.74
N LEU A 352 32.26 -5.96 16.87
CA LEU A 352 33.25 -5.09 16.28
C LEU A 352 34.39 -4.83 17.28
N SER A 353 35.63 -4.90 16.80
CA SER A 353 36.82 -4.61 17.62
C SER A 353 36.84 -3.17 18.14
N GLN A 354 36.14 -2.26 17.46
CA GLN A 354 35.90 -0.90 17.89
C GLN A 354 34.46 -0.48 17.59
N PRO A 355 33.84 0.35 18.45
CA PRO A 355 32.50 0.87 18.20
C PRO A 355 32.45 1.76 16.96
N LEU A 356 31.28 1.83 16.33
CA LEU A 356 30.98 2.71 15.19
C LEU A 356 31.05 4.19 15.58
N GLY A 357 30.84 4.52 16.86
CA GLY A 357 30.74 5.87 17.38
C GLY A 357 29.42 6.53 16.96
N LEU A 358 28.29 5.82 17.13
CA LEU A 358 26.97 6.29 16.70
C LEU A 358 26.62 7.69 17.24
N ALA A 359 27.03 8.00 18.47
CA ALA A 359 26.77 9.30 19.11
C ALA A 359 27.35 10.49 18.33
N SER A 360 28.45 10.30 17.59
CA SER A 360 29.12 11.36 16.84
C SER A 360 28.94 11.23 15.32
N LYS A 361 28.13 10.27 14.86
CA LYS A 361 27.93 9.96 13.43
C LYS A 361 26.44 9.91 13.09
N PRO A 362 25.80 11.06 12.82
CA PRO A 362 24.35 11.13 12.60
C PRO A 362 23.84 10.40 11.36
N LEU A 363 24.75 9.98 10.45
CA LEU A 363 24.42 9.15 9.29
C LEU A 363 24.34 7.65 9.61
N LEU A 364 24.67 7.25 10.84
CA LEU A 364 24.54 5.89 11.33
C LEU A 364 23.46 5.82 12.40
N THR A 365 22.57 4.85 12.27
CA THR A 365 21.57 4.55 13.31
C THR A 365 21.50 3.05 13.50
N PRO A 366 21.17 2.56 14.72
CA PRO A 366 20.83 1.16 14.86
C PRO A 366 19.55 0.80 14.06
N ILE A 367 19.16 -0.47 14.04
CA ILE A 367 17.88 -0.99 13.52
C ILE A 367 17.00 -1.47 14.67
N CYS A 368 15.68 -1.25 14.56
CA CYS A 368 14.74 -1.78 15.54
C CYS A 368 14.56 -3.28 15.36
N VAL A 369 14.69 -4.03 16.45
CA VAL A 369 14.26 -5.42 16.51
C VAL A 369 12.86 -5.46 17.15
N PRO A 370 11.92 -6.24 16.59
CA PRO A 370 10.57 -6.35 17.12
C PRO A 370 10.56 -6.78 18.59
N ASN A 371 9.82 -6.05 19.43
CA ASN A 371 9.55 -6.46 20.81
C ASN A 371 8.27 -7.32 20.82
N VAL A 372 8.42 -8.60 20.48
CA VAL A 372 7.31 -9.56 20.46
C VAL A 372 7.38 -10.40 21.73
N GLN A 373 6.27 -10.48 22.47
CA GLN A 373 6.17 -11.42 23.58
C GLN A 373 6.05 -12.84 23.03
N TRP A 374 6.98 -13.70 23.43
CA TRP A 374 7.13 -15.09 22.98
C TRP A 374 5.83 -15.91 23.06
N SER A 375 4.91 -15.57 23.96
CA SER A 375 3.73 -16.37 24.30
C SER A 375 2.50 -16.16 23.43
N THR A 376 2.43 -15.14 22.55
CA THR A 376 1.12 -14.79 21.97
C THR A 376 1.03 -14.51 20.48
N ASN A 377 2.09 -14.56 19.64
CA ASN A 377 1.97 -14.60 18.15
C ASN A 377 3.32 -14.39 17.39
N VAL A 378 4.39 -15.13 17.71
CA VAL A 378 5.64 -15.05 16.89
C VAL A 378 5.40 -15.57 15.46
N GLU A 379 4.58 -16.61 15.30
CA GLU A 379 4.26 -17.25 14.01
C GLU A 379 3.45 -16.35 13.06
N SER A 380 2.78 -15.30 13.56
CA SER A 380 1.99 -14.38 12.76
C SER A 380 2.64 -13.00 12.61
N TYR A 381 3.94 -12.89 12.93
CA TYR A 381 4.73 -11.68 12.79
C TYR A 381 5.83 -11.86 11.72
N PRO A 382 5.93 -10.98 10.71
CA PRO A 382 4.98 -9.91 10.39
C PRO A 382 3.63 -10.47 9.94
N SER A 383 2.55 -9.70 10.07
CA SER A 383 1.24 -10.15 9.60
C SER A 383 1.22 -10.24 8.08
N SER A 384 0.51 -11.22 7.52
CA SER A 384 0.35 -11.34 6.05
C SER A 384 -0.13 -10.01 5.42
N GLY A 385 0.45 -9.65 4.28
CA GLY A 385 0.23 -8.37 3.61
C GLY A 385 0.97 -7.17 4.23
N THR A 386 1.79 -7.37 5.27
CA THR A 386 2.62 -6.29 5.83
C THR A 386 3.58 -5.79 4.76
N ARG A 387 3.60 -4.47 4.57
CA ARG A 387 4.55 -3.78 3.69
C ARG A 387 5.93 -3.81 4.34
N LEU A 388 6.89 -4.32 3.60
CA LEU A 388 8.29 -4.44 3.99
C LEU A 388 9.18 -3.79 2.93
N ALA A 389 10.45 -3.59 3.29
CA ALA A 389 11.49 -3.16 2.37
C ALA A 389 12.62 -4.18 2.42
N ALA A 390 13.09 -4.60 1.25
CA ALA A 390 14.39 -5.26 1.11
C ALA A 390 15.39 -4.24 0.58
N ILE A 391 16.58 -4.19 1.19
CA ILE A 391 17.59 -3.17 0.92
C ILE A 391 18.95 -3.86 0.78
N GLY A 392 19.74 -3.49 -0.22
CA GLY A 392 21.07 -4.04 -0.39
C GLY A 392 21.74 -3.66 -1.71
N TRP A 393 22.90 -4.26 -1.93
CA TRP A 393 23.70 -4.14 -3.17
C TRP A 393 23.64 -5.43 -4.00
N GLY A 394 22.60 -6.25 -3.81
CA GLY A 394 22.42 -7.53 -4.47
C GLY A 394 22.03 -7.41 -5.95
N ASN A 395 22.08 -8.53 -6.68
CA ASN A 395 21.83 -8.55 -8.12
C ASN A 395 20.40 -8.11 -8.47
N ILE A 396 20.31 -7.12 -9.36
CA ILE A 396 19.04 -6.49 -9.79
C ILE A 396 18.45 -7.11 -11.07
N LYS A 397 19.10 -8.13 -11.66
CA LYS A 397 18.64 -8.80 -12.88
C LYS A 397 18.42 -10.29 -12.66
N GLN A 398 17.53 -10.88 -13.46
CA GLN A 398 17.23 -12.32 -13.44
C GLN A 398 18.37 -13.20 -14.00
N SER A 399 19.47 -12.62 -14.50
CA SER A 399 20.60 -13.35 -15.08
C SER A 399 21.67 -13.74 -14.05
N TRP A 400 22.30 -14.90 -14.27
CA TRP A 400 23.40 -15.45 -13.46
C TRP A 400 24.73 -14.70 -13.60
N SER A 401 24.80 -13.67 -14.46
CA SER A 401 25.94 -12.77 -14.57
C SER A 401 25.91 -11.76 -13.44
N ASP A 402 26.99 -11.66 -12.65
CA ASP A 402 27.14 -10.70 -11.56
C ASP A 402 26.99 -9.25 -12.06
N ASN A 403 25.78 -8.71 -11.92
CA ASN A 403 25.42 -7.33 -12.21
C ASN A 403 24.95 -6.65 -10.91
N SER A 404 25.63 -6.95 -9.80
CA SER A 404 25.38 -6.31 -8.51
C SER A 404 25.71 -4.81 -8.61
N PRO A 405 24.76 -3.90 -8.36
CA PRO A 405 25.00 -2.46 -8.47
C PRO A 405 25.94 -1.98 -7.37
N ASP A 406 26.73 -0.96 -7.67
CA ASP A 406 27.57 -0.32 -6.64
C ASP A 406 26.77 0.59 -5.72
N ASN A 407 25.67 1.16 -6.20
CA ASN A 407 24.75 1.97 -5.40
C ASN A 407 23.76 1.09 -4.64
N LEU A 408 23.40 1.51 -3.43
CA LEU A 408 22.42 0.81 -2.61
C LEU A 408 21.05 0.88 -3.28
N HIS A 409 20.37 -0.25 -3.35
CA HIS A 409 19.01 -0.34 -3.88
C HIS A 409 18.01 -0.72 -2.79
N GLN A 410 16.75 -0.37 -3.02
CA GLN A 410 15.62 -0.70 -2.18
C GLN A 410 14.49 -1.27 -3.04
N VAL A 411 13.69 -2.16 -2.47
CA VAL A 411 12.47 -2.66 -3.10
C VAL A 411 11.39 -2.85 -2.05
N GLN A 412 10.18 -2.44 -2.39
CA GLN A 412 9.01 -2.74 -1.58
C GLN A 412 8.57 -4.18 -1.83
N VAL A 413 8.38 -4.94 -0.76
CA VAL A 413 7.82 -6.29 -0.79
C VAL A 413 6.70 -6.41 0.23
N PHE A 414 5.91 -7.46 0.13
CA PHE A 414 4.83 -7.72 1.07
C PHE A 414 5.01 -9.09 1.70
N THR A 415 4.69 -9.20 2.98
CA THR A 415 4.64 -10.51 3.65
C THR A 415 3.58 -11.36 2.96
N ILE A 416 3.95 -12.60 2.62
CA ILE A 416 3.05 -13.59 2.02
C ILE A 416 2.67 -14.57 3.12
N ASP A 417 1.41 -15.03 3.11
CA ASP A 417 0.94 -16.04 4.05
C ASP A 417 1.78 -17.33 3.91
N ASN A 418 2.21 -17.90 5.02
CA ASN A 418 3.02 -19.12 5.04
C ASN A 418 2.29 -20.32 4.37
N ASN A 419 0.96 -20.29 4.31
CA ASN A 419 0.14 -21.31 3.64
C ASN A 419 -0.03 -21.05 2.13
N ASP A 420 0.39 -19.88 1.61
CA ASP A 420 0.33 -19.60 0.18
C ASP A 420 1.17 -20.63 -0.60
N PRO A 421 0.67 -21.24 -1.69
CA PRO A 421 1.40 -22.26 -2.45
C PRO A 421 2.76 -21.81 -2.99
N ILE A 422 2.97 -20.51 -3.22
CA ILE A 422 4.25 -19.94 -3.66
C ILE A 422 5.23 -19.88 -2.48
N CYS A 423 4.73 -19.51 -1.31
CA CYS A 423 5.51 -19.41 -0.09
C CYS A 423 5.87 -20.79 0.50
N ASN A 424 4.89 -21.69 0.61
CA ASN A 424 5.04 -23.02 1.19
C ASN A 424 6.08 -23.89 0.44
N LYS A 425 6.31 -23.65 -0.85
CA LYS A 425 7.38 -24.31 -1.62
C LYS A 425 8.79 -23.83 -1.25
N SER A 426 8.90 -22.68 -0.62
CA SER A 426 10.16 -21.97 -0.33
C SER A 426 10.48 -21.93 1.17
N LEU A 427 9.49 -22.14 2.03
CA LEU A 427 9.67 -22.24 3.48
C LEU A 427 10.06 -23.64 3.91
N TYR A 428 10.89 -23.69 4.94
CA TYR A 428 11.31 -24.92 5.58
C TYR A 428 10.73 -25.07 6.98
N ASP A 429 10.59 -23.96 7.71
CA ASP A 429 10.00 -23.92 9.05
C ASP A 429 9.26 -22.60 9.28
N THR A 430 7.93 -22.68 9.32
CA THR A 430 7.03 -21.53 9.51
C THR A 430 7.10 -20.91 10.90
N GLN A 431 7.77 -21.55 11.88
CA GLN A 431 7.93 -21.00 13.23
C GLN A 431 9.07 -19.98 13.32
N VAL A 432 10.04 -20.05 12.40
CA VAL A 432 11.25 -19.21 12.41
C VAL A 432 11.51 -18.52 11.07
N GLN A 433 10.66 -18.76 10.06
CA GLN A 433 10.74 -18.16 8.73
C GLN A 433 9.36 -17.64 8.30
N PHE A 434 9.37 -16.57 7.50
CA PHE A 434 8.20 -16.04 6.81
C PHE A 434 8.59 -15.69 5.38
N CYS A 435 7.62 -15.64 4.47
CA CYS A 435 7.87 -15.19 3.10
C CYS A 435 7.58 -13.71 2.93
N ALA A 436 8.36 -13.06 2.08
CA ALA A 436 7.99 -11.78 1.53
C ALA A 436 8.37 -11.72 0.04
N ALA A 437 7.44 -11.25 -0.80
CA ALA A 437 7.72 -11.00 -2.20
C ALA A 437 6.72 -9.98 -2.79
N LEU A 438 6.88 -9.71 -4.07
CA LEU A 438 5.84 -9.15 -4.93
C LEU A 438 5.09 -10.32 -5.57
N TYR A 439 3.75 -10.30 -5.61
CA TYR A 439 2.96 -11.40 -6.20
C TYR A 439 3.29 -11.68 -7.69
N GLU A 440 3.88 -10.71 -8.40
CA GLU A 440 4.36 -10.86 -9.78
C GLU A 440 5.77 -11.49 -9.90
N GLY A 441 6.44 -11.78 -8.78
CA GLY A 441 7.80 -12.34 -8.73
C GLY A 441 8.93 -11.30 -8.78
N GLY A 442 10.05 -11.63 -8.14
CA GLY A 442 11.29 -10.86 -8.05
C GLY A 442 12.20 -11.46 -6.96
N LYS A 443 13.52 -11.51 -7.18
CA LYS A 443 14.45 -11.96 -6.12
C LYS A 443 14.56 -10.86 -5.06
N GLY A 444 14.42 -11.27 -3.79
CA GLY A 444 14.85 -10.51 -2.61
C GLY A 444 16.22 -10.99 -2.16
#